data_AF-A0A521VDV8-F1
#
_entry.id   AF-A0A521VDV8-F1
#
_cell.length_a   1.000
_cell.length_b   1.000
_cell.length_c   1.000
_cell.angle_alpha   90.00
_cell.angle_beta   90.00
_cell.angle_gamma   90.00
#
_symmetry.space_group_name_H-M   'P 1'
#
loop_
_entity.id
_entity.type
_entity.pdbx_description
1 polymer ?
#
loop_
_entity_poly.entity_id
_entity_poly.type
_entity_poly.pdbx_seq_one_letter_code
_entity_poly.pdbx_strand_id
1 'polypeptide(L)'
;MKRYLPILLLFALLGCQSEKEKPAILVEEVKTTPQVALKDTLVTKDEYFNKAYNEIAQMLEGKLPLDFKRAVFLTEWSFEEGKLDYDKYCQDIAATSQTLKAFIEEKGVGQYKTAGNFALYEFFTRPSKLNGNLPYTYDFNDFTGRKDWR
;
A
#
# COMPACT_ATOMS: atom_id res chain seq x y z
N MET A 1 -21.91 -33.63 -40.99
CA MET A 1 -21.88 -34.28 -39.65
C MET A 1 -20.54 -34.99 -39.47
N LYS A 2 -19.67 -34.47 -38.60
CA LYS A 2 -19.03 -35.18 -37.48
C LYS A 2 -18.13 -34.17 -36.75
N ARG A 3 -18.61 -33.80 -35.56
CA ARG A 3 -17.95 -32.98 -34.55
C ARG A 3 -16.91 -33.86 -33.85
N TYR A 4 -15.75 -33.30 -33.51
CA TYR A 4 -14.78 -33.96 -32.63
C TYR A 4 -14.44 -33.04 -31.45
N LEU A 5 -14.92 -33.46 -30.28
CA LEU A 5 -14.45 -33.23 -28.90
C LEU A 5 -15.16 -34.36 -28.11
N PRO A 6 -14.60 -35.01 -27.06
CA PRO A 6 -13.55 -34.58 -26.15
C PRO A 6 -12.53 -35.70 -25.75
N ILE A 7 -11.63 -35.36 -24.82
CA ILE A 7 -11.03 -36.16 -23.72
C ILE A 7 -9.52 -35.94 -23.66
N LEU A 8 -9.13 -34.90 -22.91
CA LEU A 8 -8.11 -35.04 -21.86
C LEU A 8 -8.40 -33.98 -20.79
N LEU A 9 -9.47 -34.24 -20.04
CA LEU A 9 -9.77 -33.60 -18.77
C LEU A 9 -9.12 -34.51 -17.73
N LEU A 10 -8.04 -34.09 -17.07
CA LEU A 10 -7.59 -34.53 -15.73
C LEU A 10 -6.16 -34.02 -15.48
N PHE A 11 -6.02 -32.82 -14.92
CA PHE A 11 -5.00 -32.52 -13.90
C PHE A 11 -5.50 -31.31 -13.10
N ALA A 12 -6.68 -31.47 -12.52
CA ALA A 12 -7.08 -30.80 -11.30
C ALA A 12 -7.40 -31.91 -10.29
N LEU A 13 -6.83 -31.80 -9.09
CA LEU A 13 -7.18 -32.56 -7.88
C LEU A 13 -6.78 -34.06 -7.89
N LEU A 14 -5.54 -34.36 -7.50
CA LEU A 14 -5.21 -35.55 -6.71
C LEU A 14 -3.81 -35.40 -6.09
N GLY A 15 -3.83 -35.06 -4.82
CA GLY A 15 -2.72 -35.14 -3.88
C GLY A 15 -3.28 -35.18 -2.46
N CYS A 16 -4.35 -35.96 -2.25
CA CYS A 16 -4.93 -36.23 -0.94
C CYS A 16 -4.79 -37.73 -0.66
N GLN A 17 -4.06 -38.03 0.41
CA GLN A 17 -4.01 -39.25 1.23
C GLN A 17 -3.15 -40.44 0.78
N SER A 18 -2.06 -40.65 1.53
CA SER A 18 -1.65 -41.96 2.01
C SER A 18 -1.44 -41.87 3.53
N GLU A 19 -2.37 -42.55 4.21
CA GLU A 19 -2.29 -43.33 5.46
C GLU A 19 -1.83 -42.74 6.81
N LYS A 20 -2.65 -43.07 7.80
CA LYS A 20 -2.51 -42.77 9.23
C LYS A 20 -1.59 -43.80 9.89
N GLU A 21 -0.58 -43.35 10.59
CA GLU A 21 -0.11 -44.00 11.82
C GLU A 21 -0.09 -42.96 12.94
N LYS A 22 -0.73 -43.30 14.06
CA LYS A 22 -0.68 -42.52 15.29
C LYS A 22 0.14 -43.33 16.28
N PRO A 23 1.21 -42.76 16.83
CA PRO A 23 1.35 -42.88 18.28
C PRO A 23 1.83 -41.60 18.96
N ALA A 24 1.41 -41.52 20.23
CA ALA A 24 2.04 -40.85 21.37
C ALA A 24 2.37 -39.35 21.28
N ILE A 25 1.69 -38.61 22.14
CA ILE A 25 1.98 -37.25 22.56
C ILE A 25 3.40 -37.18 23.13
N LEU A 26 4.25 -36.33 22.54
CA LEU A 26 5.29 -35.59 23.25
C LEU A 26 5.15 -34.13 22.80
N VAL A 27 4.84 -33.25 23.73
CA VAL A 27 4.85 -31.80 23.52
C VAL A 27 6.31 -31.41 23.39
N GLU A 28 6.83 -31.33 22.16
CA GLU A 28 8.09 -30.63 21.91
C GLU A 28 7.76 -29.15 21.69
N GLU A 29 8.34 -28.31 22.56
CA GLU A 29 8.32 -26.86 22.43
C GLU A 29 8.78 -26.48 21.02
N VAL A 30 7.92 -25.78 20.29
CA VAL A 30 8.29 -25.10 19.05
C VAL A 30 9.37 -24.09 19.43
N LYS A 31 10.63 -24.46 19.14
CA LYS A 31 11.76 -23.53 19.18
C LYS A 31 11.46 -22.42 18.18
N THR A 32 11.01 -21.28 18.71
CA THR A 32 10.91 -20.03 17.99
C THR A 32 12.23 -19.79 17.27
N THR A 33 12.18 -19.76 15.94
CA THR A 33 13.29 -19.35 15.08
C THR A 33 13.88 -18.06 15.63
N PRO A 34 15.21 -17.95 15.83
CA PRO A 34 15.79 -16.75 16.41
C PRO A 34 15.48 -15.55 15.53
N GLN A 35 14.71 -14.61 16.06
CA GLN A 35 14.59 -13.27 15.50
C GLN A 35 16.01 -12.71 15.47
N VAL A 36 16.57 -12.57 14.27
CA VAL A 36 17.85 -11.89 14.10
C VAL A 36 17.61 -10.44 14.51
N ALA A 37 18.01 -10.11 15.74
CA ALA A 37 17.87 -8.79 16.31
C ALA A 37 18.63 -7.79 15.42
N LEU A 38 17.87 -7.06 14.61
CA LEU A 38 18.37 -5.97 13.79
C LEU A 38 18.74 -4.84 14.76
N LYS A 39 19.95 -4.31 14.63
CA LYS A 39 20.34 -3.11 15.38
C LYS A 39 19.53 -1.95 14.81
N ASP A 40 18.37 -1.68 15.42
CA ASP A 40 17.59 -0.49 15.15
C ASP A 40 18.48 0.74 15.35
N THR A 41 18.72 1.48 14.28
CA THR A 41 19.45 2.75 14.40
C THR A 41 18.50 3.74 15.05
N LEU A 42 18.84 4.16 16.26
CA LEU A 42 18.10 5.19 16.97
C LEU A 42 18.64 6.56 16.53
N VAL A 43 17.90 7.22 15.65
CA VAL A 43 18.20 8.58 15.18
C VAL A 43 17.66 9.63 16.15
N THR A 44 16.55 9.32 16.82
CA THR A 44 15.84 10.19 17.78
C THR A 44 15.22 9.36 18.91
N LYS A 45 14.58 10.02 19.88
CA LYS A 45 13.79 9.36 20.94
C LYS A 45 12.42 8.88 20.46
N ASP A 46 11.98 9.34 19.30
CA ASP A 46 10.69 8.99 18.72
C ASP A 46 10.72 7.57 18.12
N GLU A 47 9.87 6.68 18.63
CA GLU A 47 9.80 5.28 18.22
C GLU A 47 9.30 5.13 16.78
N TYR A 48 8.26 5.85 16.40
CA TYR A 48 7.62 5.71 15.09
C TYR A 48 8.51 6.28 13.98
N PHE A 49 9.20 7.38 14.26
CA PHE A 49 10.22 7.91 13.37
C PHE A 49 11.33 6.89 13.14
N ASN A 50 11.88 6.29 14.22
CA ASN A 50 12.95 5.30 14.08
C ASN A 50 12.48 4.07 13.28
N LYS A 51 11.25 3.60 13.50
CA LYS A 51 10.67 2.51 12.72
C LYS A 51 10.55 2.85 11.23
N ALA A 52 9.98 4.01 10.91
CA ALA A 52 9.87 4.49 9.54
C ALA A 52 11.25 4.65 8.87
N TYR A 53 12.19 5.28 9.57
CA TYR A 53 13.57 5.44 9.11
C TYR A 53 14.22 4.10 8.81
N ASN A 54 14.17 3.14 9.75
CA ASN A 54 14.81 1.85 9.59
C ASN A 54 14.17 1.04 8.46
N GLU A 55 12.86 1.10 8.26
CA GLU A 55 12.19 0.39 7.15
C GLU A 55 12.60 1.00 5.79
N ILE A 56 12.64 2.33 5.68
CA ILE A 56 13.11 3.03 4.47
C ILE A 56 14.58 2.74 4.19
N ALA A 57 15.44 2.80 5.22
CA ALA A 57 16.87 2.48 5.08
C ALA A 57 17.06 1.04 4.58
N GLN A 58 16.30 0.07 5.11
CA GLN A 58 16.34 -1.31 4.64
C GLN A 58 15.89 -1.47 3.19
N MET A 59 14.90 -0.70 2.73
CA MET A 59 14.52 -0.67 1.30
C MET A 59 15.66 -0.14 0.43
N LEU A 60 16.34 0.92 0.87
CA LEU A 60 17.46 1.52 0.12
C LEU A 60 18.72 0.65 0.11
N GLU A 61 18.96 -0.08 1.19
CA GLU A 61 20.07 -1.03 1.31
C GLU A 61 19.81 -2.37 0.58
N GLY A 62 18.62 -2.55 0.00
CA GLY A 62 18.24 -3.77 -0.71
C GLY A 62 17.91 -4.95 0.21
N LYS A 63 17.73 -4.71 1.51
CA LYS A 63 17.28 -5.72 2.49
C LYS A 63 15.78 -5.99 2.38
N LEU A 64 15.01 -4.96 2.01
CA LEU A 64 13.59 -5.05 1.66
C LEU A 64 13.41 -4.66 0.18
N PRO A 65 12.37 -5.18 -0.50
CA PRO A 65 12.01 -4.69 -1.82
C PRO A 65 11.72 -3.19 -1.79
N LEU A 66 12.16 -2.46 -2.82
CA LEU A 66 11.92 -1.04 -2.93
C LEU A 66 10.43 -0.77 -3.20
N ASP A 67 9.78 -0.02 -2.31
CA ASP A 67 8.40 0.41 -2.46
C ASP A 67 8.26 1.90 -2.13
N PHE A 68 8.10 2.72 -3.18
CA PHE A 68 7.92 4.16 -3.04
C PHE A 68 6.61 4.53 -2.31
N LYS A 69 5.53 3.79 -2.55
CA LYS A 69 4.24 4.04 -1.89
C LYS A 69 4.35 3.79 -0.39
N ARG A 70 5.02 2.70 0.01
CA ARG A 70 5.29 2.39 1.41
C ARG A 70 6.16 3.47 2.05
N ALA A 71 7.20 3.94 1.38
CA ALA A 71 8.06 5.01 1.90
C ALA A 71 7.29 6.31 2.18
N VAL A 72 6.40 6.73 1.26
CA VAL A 72 5.54 7.92 1.47
C VAL A 72 4.52 7.70 2.60
N PHE A 73 3.97 6.50 2.72
CA PHE A 73 3.08 6.20 3.84
C PHE A 73 3.81 6.30 5.19
N LEU A 74 5.03 5.77 5.28
CA LEU A 74 5.80 5.72 6.53
C LEU A 74 6.11 7.10 7.10
N THR A 75 6.28 8.12 6.26
CA THR A 75 6.51 9.50 6.74
C THR A 75 5.29 10.02 7.49
N GLU A 76 4.10 9.91 6.89
CA GLU A 76 2.83 10.33 7.50
C GLU A 76 2.47 9.45 8.71
N TRP A 77 2.67 8.13 8.58
CA TRP A 77 2.41 7.19 9.66
C TRP A 77 3.29 7.47 10.89
N SER A 78 4.55 7.88 10.67
CA SER A 78 5.43 8.26 11.77
C SER A 78 5.02 9.56 12.46
N PHE A 79 4.52 10.52 11.68
CA PHE A 79 3.99 11.77 12.21
C PHE A 79 2.73 11.55 13.04
N GLU A 80 1.82 10.70 12.57
CA GLU A 80 0.55 10.34 13.21
C GLU A 80 0.69 9.30 14.34
N GLU A 81 1.88 9.16 14.94
CA GLU A 81 2.14 8.22 16.04
C GLU A 81 1.69 6.78 15.73
N GLY A 82 1.84 6.35 14.49
CA GLY A 82 1.50 5.02 14.03
C GLY A 82 0.01 4.71 13.89
N LYS A 83 -0.87 5.71 13.95
CA LYS A 83 -2.34 5.54 13.91
C LYS A 83 -2.90 5.27 12.52
N LEU A 84 -2.12 5.49 11.46
CA LEU A 84 -2.58 5.29 10.08
C LEU A 84 -2.61 3.80 9.70
N ASP A 85 -3.64 3.43 8.93
CA ASP A 85 -3.80 2.10 8.37
C ASP A 85 -3.31 2.06 6.92
N TYR A 86 -2.37 1.15 6.63
CA TYR A 86 -1.73 1.07 5.32
C TYR A 86 -2.68 0.57 4.22
N ASP A 87 -3.59 -0.36 4.54
CA ASP A 87 -4.53 -0.90 3.57
C ASP A 87 -5.56 0.16 3.20
N LYS A 88 -6.06 0.91 4.18
CA LYS A 88 -6.92 2.07 3.94
C LYS A 88 -6.23 3.11 3.07
N TYR A 89 -4.99 3.47 3.37
CA TYR A 89 -4.20 4.37 2.54
C TYR A 89 -4.10 3.88 1.09
N CYS A 90 -3.84 2.59 0.89
CA CYS A 90 -3.78 1.99 -0.44
C CYS A 90 -5.14 2.01 -1.17
N GLN A 91 -6.21 1.71 -0.45
CA GLN A 91 -7.58 1.72 -0.97
C GLN A 91 -8.01 3.13 -1.39
N ASP A 92 -7.74 4.13 -0.56
CA ASP A 92 -8.10 5.52 -0.84
C ASP A 92 -7.38 6.02 -2.11
N ILE A 93 -6.08 5.74 -2.26
CA ILE A 93 -5.33 6.07 -3.49
C ILE A 93 -5.89 5.34 -4.71
N ALA A 94 -6.21 4.06 -4.58
CA ALA A 94 -6.76 3.27 -5.68
C ALA A 94 -8.12 3.81 -6.13
N ALA A 95 -9.00 4.15 -5.18
CA ALA A 95 -10.32 4.72 -5.44
C ALA A 95 -10.22 6.09 -6.13
N THR A 96 -9.33 6.97 -5.64
CA THR A 96 -9.06 8.26 -6.31
C THR A 96 -8.51 8.04 -7.72
N SER A 97 -7.53 7.15 -7.91
CA SER A 97 -6.97 6.84 -9.23
C SER A 97 -8.03 6.34 -10.22
N GLN A 98 -8.92 5.46 -9.77
CA GLN A 98 -10.03 4.96 -10.59
C GLN A 98 -10.98 6.10 -10.98
N THR A 99 -11.33 6.96 -10.03
CA THR A 99 -12.21 8.12 -10.26
C THR A 99 -11.61 9.07 -11.31
N LEU A 100 -10.30 9.38 -11.20
CA LEU A 100 -9.62 10.25 -12.15
C LEU A 100 -9.49 9.63 -13.55
N LYS A 101 -9.31 8.31 -13.65
CA LYS A 101 -9.33 7.61 -14.95
C LYS A 101 -10.70 7.70 -15.62
N ALA A 102 -11.77 7.45 -14.87
CA ALA A 102 -13.13 7.59 -15.37
C ALA A 102 -13.43 9.04 -15.82
N PHE A 103 -12.93 10.04 -15.07
CA PHE A 103 -13.04 11.44 -15.47
C PHE A 103 -12.31 11.74 -16.80
N ILE A 104 -11.11 11.19 -17.01
CA ILE A 104 -10.36 11.34 -18.28
C ILE A 104 -11.15 10.75 -19.45
N GLU A 105 -11.77 9.59 -19.26
CA GLU A 105 -12.61 8.93 -20.26
C GLU A 105 -13.86 9.77 -20.57
N GLU A 106 -14.57 10.27 -19.55
CA GLU A 106 -15.73 11.15 -19.69
C GLU A 106 -15.40 12.41 -20.51
N LYS A 107 -14.23 13.00 -20.29
CA LYS A 107 -13.79 14.21 -21.02
C LYS A 107 -13.28 13.94 -22.43
N GLY A 108 -13.05 12.68 -22.81
CA GLY A 108 -12.54 12.33 -24.14
C GLY A 108 -11.12 12.88 -24.39
N VAL A 109 -10.28 12.92 -23.34
CA VAL A 109 -8.92 13.47 -23.40
C VAL A 109 -7.82 12.41 -23.23
N GLY A 110 -8.18 11.14 -23.08
CA GLY A 110 -7.23 10.04 -22.82
C GLY A 110 -6.13 9.85 -23.87
N GLN A 111 -6.30 10.37 -25.08
CA GLN A 111 -5.29 10.38 -26.14
C GLN A 111 -4.09 11.28 -25.83
N TYR A 112 -4.24 12.27 -24.94
CA TYR A 112 -3.17 13.20 -24.63
C TYR A 112 -2.28 12.66 -23.50
N LYS A 113 -0.97 12.73 -23.67
CA LYS A 113 0.00 12.35 -22.62
C LYS A 113 -0.15 13.16 -21.33
N THR A 114 -0.75 14.35 -21.42
CA THR A 114 -1.01 15.25 -20.29
C THR A 114 -2.35 15.01 -19.60
N ALA A 115 -3.16 14.04 -20.04
CA ALA A 115 -4.49 13.78 -19.48
C ALA A 115 -4.47 13.52 -17.96
N GLY A 116 -3.45 12.81 -17.47
CA GLY A 116 -3.25 12.60 -16.03
C GLY A 116 -3.00 13.91 -15.27
N ASN A 117 -2.11 14.76 -15.78
CA ASN A 117 -1.82 16.07 -15.17
C ASN A 117 -3.06 16.98 -15.18
N PHE A 118 -3.83 16.95 -16.28
CA PHE A 118 -5.10 17.67 -16.37
C PHE A 118 -6.09 17.19 -15.31
N ALA A 119 -6.30 15.88 -15.17
CA ALA A 119 -7.21 15.33 -14.16
C ALA A 119 -6.78 15.66 -12.73
N LEU A 120 -5.47 15.57 -12.43
CA LEU A 120 -4.93 15.96 -11.13
C LEU A 120 -5.13 17.44 -10.86
N TYR A 121 -4.86 18.30 -11.84
CA TYR A 121 -5.06 19.75 -11.71
C TYR A 121 -6.52 20.08 -11.41
N GLU A 122 -7.48 19.50 -12.15
CA GLU A 122 -8.91 19.69 -11.89
C GLU A 122 -9.30 19.17 -10.49
N PHE A 123 -8.79 18.01 -10.08
CA PHE A 123 -9.05 17.43 -8.77
C PHE A 123 -8.54 18.30 -7.61
N PHE A 124 -7.33 18.83 -7.69
CA PHE A 124 -6.75 19.59 -6.58
C PHE A 124 -7.23 21.05 -6.54
N THR A 125 -7.37 21.69 -7.69
CA THR A 125 -7.45 23.16 -7.75
C THR A 125 -8.86 23.71 -7.99
N ARG A 126 -9.79 22.90 -8.51
CA ARG A 126 -11.11 23.38 -8.93
C ARG A 126 -12.22 22.72 -8.15
N PRO A 127 -13.22 23.47 -7.66
CA PRO A 127 -14.44 22.88 -7.11
C PRO A 127 -15.09 21.96 -8.16
N SER A 128 -15.22 20.67 -7.86
CA SER A 128 -15.87 19.72 -8.75
C SER A 128 -16.46 18.54 -7.98
N LYS A 129 -17.28 17.72 -8.65
CA LYS A 129 -17.77 16.47 -8.07
C LYS A 129 -16.64 15.51 -7.65
N LEU A 130 -15.44 15.67 -8.22
CA LEU A 130 -14.29 14.83 -7.90
C LEU A 130 -13.76 15.06 -6.48
N ASN A 131 -13.92 16.28 -5.94
CA ASN A 131 -13.40 16.69 -4.62
C ASN A 131 -14.50 17.21 -3.69
N GLY A 132 -15.75 16.74 -3.86
CA GLY A 132 -16.86 17.19 -3.02
C GLY A 132 -17.23 18.66 -3.20
N ASN A 133 -16.88 19.26 -4.33
CA ASN A 133 -16.99 20.68 -4.65
C ASN A 133 -16.17 21.59 -3.72
N LEU A 134 -15.10 21.05 -3.13
CA LEU A 134 -14.18 21.80 -2.29
C LEU A 134 -12.75 21.63 -2.84
N PRO A 135 -12.13 22.70 -3.38
CA PRO A 135 -10.75 22.63 -3.82
C PRO A 135 -9.82 22.48 -2.61
N TYR A 136 -8.70 21.81 -2.80
CA TYR A 136 -7.66 21.73 -1.80
C TYR A 136 -6.91 23.07 -1.74
N THR A 137 -6.83 23.65 -0.55
CA THR A 137 -6.16 24.93 -0.30
C THR A 137 -5.07 24.75 0.74
N TYR A 138 -4.00 25.53 0.60
CA TYR A 138 -2.96 25.61 1.62
C TYR A 138 -3.36 26.60 2.72
N ASP A 139 -2.98 26.33 3.97
CA ASP A 139 -3.12 27.34 5.03
C ASP A 139 -1.99 28.38 4.93
N PHE A 140 -2.29 29.49 4.27
CA PHE A 140 -1.35 30.61 4.17
C PHE A 140 -1.26 31.43 5.45
N ASN A 141 -2.20 31.29 6.40
CA ASN A 141 -2.18 32.03 7.67
C ASN A 141 -1.19 31.44 8.67
N ASP A 142 -0.81 30.18 8.47
CA ASP A 142 0.27 29.50 9.19
C ASP A 142 1.08 28.57 8.27
N PHE A 143 1.68 29.15 7.23
CA PHE A 143 2.53 28.41 6.31
C PHE A 143 3.73 27.71 6.97
N THR A 144 4.09 28.11 8.20
CA THR A 144 5.17 27.49 8.98
C THR A 144 4.70 26.38 9.90
N GLY A 145 3.39 26.16 10.03
CA GLY A 145 2.80 25.26 11.01
C GLY A 145 3.06 25.67 12.46
N ARG A 146 3.47 26.90 12.76
CA ARG A 146 3.85 27.29 14.14
C ARG A 146 2.67 27.29 15.11
N LYS A 147 1.46 27.52 14.62
CA LYS A 147 0.20 27.51 15.38
C LYS A 147 -0.40 26.11 15.40
N ASP A 148 -0.39 25.40 14.28
CA ASP A 148 -1.17 24.17 14.07
C ASP A 148 -0.32 22.94 13.62
N TRP A 149 0.86 22.70 14.21
CA TRP A 149 1.73 21.55 13.89
C TRP A 149 1.41 20.23 14.64
N ARG A 150 0.18 20.06 15.16
CA ARG A 150 -0.20 18.91 16.00
C ARG A 150 -1.03 17.87 15.30
#